data_AF-A0A9D1F1Y1-F1
#
_entry.id   AF-A0A9D1F1Y1-F1
#
_cell.length_a   1.000
_cell.length_b   1.000
_cell.length_c   1.000
_cell.angle_alpha   90.00
_cell.angle_beta   90.00
_cell.angle_gamma   90.00
#
_symmetry.space_group_name_H-M   'P 1'
#
loop_
_entity.id
_entity.type
_entity.pdbx_description
1 polymer ?
#
loop_
_entity_poly.entity_id
_entity_poly.type
_entity_poly.pdbx_seq_one_letter_code
_entity_poly.pdbx_strand_id
1 'polypeptide(L)'
;MLHPSYTDLMAVVNSEVEEGEQPVVQSRYSIVIASAKRARQIIAGSQPLVDGRGKKPLSIAVEELYKGKVKVLGVDETDEDDEKILELSNEVFDVSLEDDEEDIFDDEKESSEDEEENAEGSDFEEDDE
;
A
#
# COMPACT_ATOMS: atom_id res chain seq x y z
N MET A 1 -14.28 7.17 -6.27
CA MET A 1 -13.20 6.17 -6.51
C MET A 1 -11.88 6.85 -6.22
N LEU A 2 -10.85 6.11 -5.80
CA LEU A 2 -9.51 6.68 -5.64
C LEU A 2 -8.96 7.06 -7.02
N HIS A 3 -8.49 8.29 -7.15
CA HIS A 3 -7.82 8.79 -8.36
C HIS A 3 -6.38 9.20 -8.04
N PRO A 4 -5.44 9.01 -8.98
CA PRO A 4 -5.65 8.37 -10.28
C PRO A 4 -5.85 6.86 -10.15
N SER A 5 -6.77 6.33 -10.95
CA SER A 5 -7.03 4.90 -11.06
C SER A 5 -6.09 4.25 -12.08
N TYR A 6 -6.00 2.93 -12.06
CA TYR A 6 -5.21 2.18 -13.04
C TYR A 6 -5.58 2.51 -14.50
N THR A 7 -6.88 2.62 -14.79
CA THR A 7 -7.37 2.95 -16.12
C THR A 7 -6.96 4.35 -16.53
N ASP A 8 -6.93 5.30 -15.59
CA ASP A 8 -6.48 6.67 -15.85
C ASP A 8 -4.99 6.68 -16.24
N LEU A 9 -4.17 5.91 -15.53
CA LEU A 9 -2.73 5.79 -15.84
C LEU A 9 -2.50 5.16 -17.21
N MET A 10 -3.21 4.09 -17.55
CA MET A 10 -3.06 3.43 -18.84
C MET A 10 -3.50 4.31 -20.01
N ALA A 11 -4.56 5.11 -19.81
CA ALA A 11 -4.99 6.08 -20.81
C ALA A 11 -3.94 7.18 -21.03
N VAL A 12 -3.37 7.74 -19.97
CA VAL A 12 -2.34 8.79 -20.07
C VAL A 12 -1.09 8.27 -20.77
N VAL A 13 -0.58 7.10 -20.36
CA VAL A 13 0.69 6.57 -20.91
C VAL A 13 0.56 6.22 -22.39
N ASN A 14 -0.59 5.66 -22.82
CA ASN A 14 -0.81 5.31 -24.22
C ASN A 14 -1.39 6.47 -25.07
N SER A 15 -1.66 7.65 -24.48
CA SER A 15 -2.27 8.78 -25.20
C SER A 15 -1.41 9.37 -26.32
N GLU A 16 -0.10 9.10 -26.28
CA GLU A 16 0.86 9.61 -27.28
C GLU A 16 1.13 8.62 -28.43
N VAL A 17 0.50 7.44 -28.41
CA VAL A 17 0.65 6.42 -29.46
C VAL A 17 -0.34 6.72 -30.59
N GLU A 18 0.13 6.79 -31.83
CA GLU A 18 -0.74 7.01 -32.99
C GLU A 18 -1.75 5.87 -33.15
N GLU A 19 -2.98 6.18 -33.58
CA GLU A 19 -4.04 5.19 -33.83
C GLU A 19 -3.60 4.21 -34.92
N GLY A 20 -3.10 3.04 -34.51
CA GLY A 20 -2.60 1.99 -35.40
C GLY A 20 -1.21 1.45 -35.02
N GLU A 21 -0.48 2.15 -34.16
CA GLU A 21 0.78 1.68 -33.60
C GLU A 21 0.53 0.84 -32.32
N GLN A 22 1.47 -0.06 -31.99
CA GLN A 22 1.30 -0.90 -30.80
C GLN A 22 1.37 -0.04 -29.53
N PRO A 23 0.44 -0.21 -28.58
CA PRO A 23 0.45 0.55 -27.34
C PRO A 23 1.72 0.26 -26.54
N VAL A 24 2.33 1.33 -26.01
CA VAL A 24 3.59 1.31 -25.24
C VAL A 24 3.46 0.45 -23.99
N VAL A 25 2.29 0.46 -23.35
CA VAL A 25 1.96 -0.45 -22.25
C VAL A 25 0.72 -1.26 -22.58
N GLN A 26 0.88 -2.58 -22.54
CA GLN A 26 -0.18 -3.57 -22.78
C GLN A 26 -0.69 -4.22 -21.50
N SER A 27 0.05 -4.09 -20.39
CA SER A 27 -0.24 -4.78 -19.14
C SER A 27 -0.22 -3.84 -17.95
N ARG A 28 -0.93 -4.24 -16.88
CA ARG A 28 -0.91 -3.50 -15.61
C ARG A 28 0.46 -3.57 -14.94
N TYR A 29 1.13 -4.70 -15.12
CA TYR A 29 2.43 -4.99 -14.56
C TYR A 29 3.49 -3.99 -15.05
N SER A 30 3.44 -3.60 -16.32
CA SER A 30 4.35 -2.61 -16.90
C SER A 30 4.26 -1.24 -16.19
N ILE A 31 3.05 -0.79 -15.82
CA ILE A 31 2.85 0.46 -15.08
C ILE A 31 3.43 0.34 -13.66
N VAL A 32 3.25 -0.81 -13.00
CA VAL A 32 3.78 -1.07 -11.66
C VAL A 32 5.31 -1.08 -11.66
N ILE A 33 5.94 -1.75 -12.62
CA ILE A 33 7.40 -1.75 -12.74
C ILE A 33 7.91 -0.32 -13.00
N ALA A 34 7.32 0.40 -13.96
CA ALA A 34 7.77 1.74 -14.30
C ALA A 34 7.67 2.71 -13.10
N SER A 35 6.56 2.66 -12.36
CA SER A 35 6.38 3.45 -11.15
C SER A 35 7.35 3.04 -10.03
N ALA A 36 7.64 1.74 -9.88
CA ALA A 36 8.64 1.26 -8.93
C ALA A 36 10.07 1.68 -9.29
N LYS A 37 10.48 1.54 -10.56
CA LYS A 37 11.78 1.99 -11.07
C LYS A 37 11.94 3.50 -10.84
N ARG A 38 10.92 4.30 -11.16
CA ARG A 38 10.95 5.75 -10.93
C ARG A 38 11.00 6.11 -9.44
N ALA A 39 10.27 5.40 -8.58
CA ALA A 39 10.34 5.61 -7.14
C ALA A 39 11.75 5.34 -6.59
N ARG A 40 12.43 4.28 -7.06
CA ARG A 40 13.83 4.00 -6.70
C ARG A 40 14.78 5.11 -7.13
N GLN A 41 14.60 5.68 -8.33
CA GLN A 41 15.38 6.84 -8.77
C GLN A 41 15.22 8.05 -7.83
N ILE A 42 13.98 8.31 -7.37
CA ILE A 42 13.71 9.39 -6.41
C ILE A 42 14.42 9.11 -5.07
N ILE A 43 14.40 7.87 -4.60
CA ILE A 43 15.12 7.45 -3.38
C ILE A 43 16.64 7.62 -3.55
N ALA A 44 17.18 7.34 -4.73
CA ALA A 44 18.58 7.53 -5.08
C ALA A 44 19.00 9.02 -5.23
N GLY A 45 18.07 9.96 -5.02
CA GLY A 45 18.34 11.41 -5.06
C GLY A 45 17.93 12.10 -6.37
N SER A 46 17.26 11.42 -7.29
CA SER A 46 16.69 12.05 -8.48
C SER A 46 15.61 13.07 -8.07
N GLN A 47 15.63 14.24 -8.72
CA GLN A 47 14.67 15.30 -8.41
C GLN A 47 13.26 14.92 -8.86
N PRO A 48 12.25 15.05 -7.97
CA PRO A 48 10.84 14.95 -8.36
C PRO A 48 10.43 16.03 -9.37
N LEU A 49 9.64 15.64 -10.35
CA LEU A 49 9.06 16.50 -11.39
C LEU A 49 7.69 17.06 -10.98
N VAL A 50 7.16 16.63 -9.83
CA VAL A 50 5.90 17.09 -9.22
C VAL A 50 6.14 17.46 -7.76
N ASP A 51 5.18 18.18 -7.16
CA ASP A 51 5.28 18.53 -5.74
C ASP A 51 5.17 17.27 -4.85
N GLY A 52 6.32 16.90 -4.29
CA GLY A 52 6.51 15.72 -3.46
C GLY A 52 6.48 15.99 -1.96
N ARG A 53 6.14 17.21 -1.51
CA ARG A 53 6.14 17.53 -0.07
C ARG A 53 5.23 16.57 0.71
N GLY A 54 5.82 15.86 1.67
CA GLY A 54 5.11 14.92 2.56
C GLY A 54 4.62 13.63 1.89
N LYS A 55 4.98 13.36 0.62
CA LYS A 55 4.55 12.17 -0.11
C LYS A 55 5.64 11.11 -0.11
N LYS A 56 5.23 9.84 -0.08
CA LYS A 56 6.15 8.71 -0.29
C LYS A 56 6.67 8.73 -1.73
N PRO A 57 7.91 8.27 -2.00
CA PRO A 57 8.49 8.26 -3.35
C PRO A 57 7.62 7.58 -4.41
N LEU A 58 6.94 6.48 -4.05
CA LEU A 58 6.04 5.78 -4.96
C LEU A 58 4.81 6.62 -5.35
N SER A 59 4.24 7.36 -4.38
CA SER A 59 3.10 8.25 -4.65
C SER A 59 3.49 9.38 -5.59
N ILE A 60 4.71 9.90 -5.45
CA ILE A 60 5.28 10.91 -6.36
C ILE A 60 5.42 10.32 -7.77
N ALA A 61 6.01 9.13 -7.91
CA ALA A 61 6.20 8.47 -9.20
C ALA A 61 4.87 8.21 -9.93
N VAL A 62 3.83 7.77 -9.23
CA VAL A 62 2.49 7.59 -9.81
C VAL A 62 1.90 8.92 -10.29
N GLU A 63 2.07 9.99 -9.52
CA GLU A 63 1.59 11.32 -9.91
C GLU A 63 2.37 11.91 -11.09
N GLU A 64 3.68 11.65 -11.18
CA GLU A 64 4.49 12.00 -12.34
C GLU A 64 4.04 11.29 -13.61
N LEU A 65 3.76 9.97 -13.53
CA LEU A 65 3.20 9.20 -14.64
C LEU A 65 1.82 9.74 -15.05
N TYR A 66 0.93 9.99 -14.07
CA TYR A 66 -0.41 10.51 -14.35
C TYR A 66 -0.39 11.90 -14.99
N LYS A 67 0.58 12.74 -14.65
CA LYS A 67 0.78 14.06 -15.28
C LYS A 67 1.59 14.00 -16.58
N GLY A 68 1.96 12.81 -17.06
CA GLY A 68 2.78 12.62 -18.26
C GLY A 68 4.19 13.20 -18.16
N LYS A 69 4.71 13.43 -16.94
CA LYS A 69 6.06 13.95 -16.71
C LYS A 69 7.13 12.87 -16.85
N VAL A 70 6.75 11.63 -16.64
CA VAL A 70 7.57 10.43 -16.85
C VAL A 70 6.90 9.59 -17.92
N LYS A 71 7.71 9.08 -18.86
CA LYS A 71 7.25 8.22 -19.95
C LYS A 71 7.82 6.82 -19.74
N VAL A 72 7.00 5.81 -20.00
CA VAL A 72 7.46 4.43 -20.08
C VAL A 72 8.03 4.26 -21.48
N LEU A 73 9.32 3.94 -21.58
CA LEU A 73 9.89 3.51 -22.85
C LEU A 73 9.66 2.01 -22.97
N GLY A 74 9.34 1.54 -24.17
CA GLY A 74 9.18 0.11 -24.44
C GLY A 74 10.41 -0.66 -23.95
N VAL A 75 10.17 -1.80 -23.29
CA VAL A 75 11.22 -2.64 -22.73
C VAL A 75 11.95 -3.33 -23.88
N ASP A 76 12.93 -2.67 -24.47
CA ASP A 76 13.91 -3.35 -25.32
C ASP A 76 14.81 -4.17 -24.40
N GLU A 77 14.39 -5.43 -24.13
CA GLU A 77 15.08 -6.67 -23.69
C GLU A 77 16.47 -6.64 -22.99
N THR A 78 16.99 -5.50 -22.53
CA THR A 78 18.42 -5.29 -22.25
C THR A 78 18.73 -4.64 -20.92
N ASP A 79 17.73 -4.34 -20.08
CA ASP A 79 18.01 -3.84 -18.73
C ASP A 79 18.31 -5.02 -17.79
N GLU A 80 19.60 -5.33 -17.60
CA GLU A 80 20.14 -6.24 -16.55
C GLU A 80 19.55 -5.99 -15.14
N ASP A 81 18.92 -4.82 -14.94
CA ASP A 81 18.24 -4.41 -13.72
C ASP A 81 16.94 -5.19 -13.45
N ASP A 82 16.26 -5.76 -14.46
CA ASP A 82 14.99 -6.48 -14.26
C ASP A 82 15.18 -7.88 -13.62
N GLU A 83 16.25 -8.59 -13.95
CA GLU A 83 16.61 -9.86 -13.30
C GLU A 83 16.92 -9.63 -11.81
N LYS A 84 17.65 -8.56 -11.50
CA LYS A 84 17.95 -8.15 -10.12
C LYS A 84 16.70 -7.75 -9.34
N ILE A 85 15.72 -7.10 -9.97
CA ILE A 85 14.45 -6.74 -9.31
C ILE A 85 13.65 -8.00 -8.94
N LEU A 86 13.62 -9.00 -9.82
CA LEU A 86 12.99 -10.29 -9.54
C LEU A 86 13.68 -11.06 -8.41
N GLU A 87 15.03 -11.14 -8.41
CA GLU A 87 15.80 -11.75 -7.33
C GLU A 87 15.58 -11.06 -5.97
N LEU A 88 15.64 -9.73 -5.92
CA LEU A 88 15.39 -8.95 -4.70
C LEU A 88 13.96 -9.13 -4.17
N SER A 89 12.96 -9.35 -5.05
CA SER A 89 11.59 -9.60 -4.62
C SER A 89 11.43 -10.95 -3.93
N ASN A 90 12.22 -11.95 -4.33
CA ASN A 90 12.22 -13.27 -3.72
C ASN A 90 12.96 -13.27 -2.37
N GLU A 91 14.04 -12.50 -2.21
CA GLU A 91 14.73 -12.34 -0.91
C GLU A 91 13.88 -11.61 0.14
N VAL A 92 13.10 -10.59 -0.25
CA VAL A 92 12.26 -9.81 0.70
C VAL A 92 11.08 -10.62 1.24
N PHE A 93 10.66 -11.69 0.55
CA PHE A 93 9.58 -12.57 1.00
C PHE A 93 10.05 -13.66 1.99
N ASP A 94 11.36 -13.86 2.14
CA ASP A 94 11.95 -14.87 3.03
C ASP A 94 12.23 -14.32 4.45
N VAL A 95 11.82 -13.07 4.72
CA VAL A 95 11.85 -12.46 6.07
C VAL A 95 10.43 -12.40 6.62
N SER A 96 10.11 -13.32 7.53
CA SER A 96 8.91 -13.37 8.40
C SER A 96 7.94 -14.55 8.19
N LEU A 97 8.46 -15.77 8.07
CA LEU A 97 7.76 -16.97 8.55
C LEU A 97 8.73 -17.85 9.35
N GLU A 98 9.48 -17.24 10.27
CA GLU A 98 10.08 -18.01 11.36
C GLU A 98 9.07 -17.97 12.53
N ASP A 99 8.77 -19.16 13.01
CA ASP A 99 7.74 -19.53 13.97
C ASP A 99 7.85 -18.85 15.34
N ASP A 100 7.33 -17.63 15.50
CA ASP A 100 6.96 -17.11 16.81
C ASP A 100 5.44 -17.31 17.01
N GLU A 101 5.03 -18.55 17.28
CA GLU A 101 3.76 -18.88 17.94
C GLU A 101 3.78 -18.47 19.43
N GLU A 102 4.25 -17.28 19.77
CA GLU A 102 4.08 -16.78 21.14
C GLU A 102 2.77 -15.99 21.26
N ASP A 103 1.87 -16.62 22.01
CA ASP A 103 0.54 -16.22 22.44
C ASP A 103 0.34 -14.70 22.58
N ILE A 104 -0.36 -14.11 21.60
CA ILE A 104 -0.82 -12.70 21.63
C ILE A 104 -2.12 -12.50 22.43
N PHE A 105 -2.68 -13.56 23.02
CA PHE A 105 -3.96 -13.51 23.74
C PHE A 105 -3.82 -14.02 25.18
N ASP A 106 -3.13 -13.28 26.05
CA ASP A 106 -3.28 -13.47 27.50
C ASP A 106 -3.17 -12.16 28.28
N ASP A 107 -4.02 -11.19 27.96
CA ASP A 107 -4.29 -10.10 28.90
C ASP A 107 -5.67 -9.47 28.63
N GLU A 108 -6.70 -10.03 29.27
CA GLU A 108 -7.78 -9.24 29.91
C GLU A 108 -8.75 -10.19 30.60
N LYS A 109 -8.33 -10.71 31.75
CA LYS A 109 -9.25 -11.18 32.77
C LYS A 109 -8.66 -10.92 34.14
N GLU A 110 -9.02 -9.77 34.73
CA GLU A 110 -9.56 -9.66 36.10
C GLU A 110 -9.43 -8.22 36.64
N SER A 111 -10.58 -7.60 36.91
CA SER A 111 -10.76 -6.83 38.15
C SER A 111 -12.26 -6.75 38.49
N SER A 112 -12.77 -7.77 39.16
CA SER A 112 -13.95 -7.61 40.02
C SER A 112 -13.80 -8.54 41.21
N GLU A 113 -12.95 -8.14 42.14
CA GLU A 113 -12.95 -8.59 43.53
C GLU A 113 -13.20 -7.32 44.35
N ASP A 114 -14.34 -7.21 45.03
CA ASP A 114 -14.44 -7.77 46.37
C ASP A 114 -15.82 -7.50 47.01
N GLU A 115 -16.08 -8.38 47.96
CA GLU A 115 -17.28 -8.67 48.72
C GLU A 115 -17.76 -7.52 49.63
N GLU A 116 -19.06 -7.50 49.92
CA GLU A 116 -19.67 -7.21 51.24
C GLU A 116 -21.20 -7.09 51.02
N GLU A 117 -22.12 -7.50 51.88
CA GLU A 117 -22.19 -8.42 53.00
C GLU A 117 -23.71 -8.59 53.24
N ASN A 118 -24.11 -9.83 53.54
CA ASN A 118 -25.20 -10.23 54.44
C ASN A 118 -26.53 -9.46 54.61
N ALA A 119 -27.55 -10.32 54.75
CA ALA A 119 -28.63 -10.27 55.73
C ALA A 119 -29.92 -9.47 55.40
N GLU A 120 -30.98 -10.27 55.26
CA GLU A 120 -32.24 -10.21 56.02
C GLU A 120 -33.03 -8.89 56.13
N GLY A 121 -34.34 -9.04 55.94
CA GLY A 121 -35.35 -8.08 56.42
C GLY A 121 -36.27 -7.68 55.28
N SER A 122 -37.36 -8.41 55.07
CA SER A 122 -38.66 -8.09 55.67
C SER A 122 -39.25 -6.80 55.11
N ASP A 123 -40.35 -6.97 54.37
CA ASP A 123 -41.61 -6.27 54.57
C ASP A 123 -41.53 -4.74 54.71
N PHE A 124 -42.11 -4.01 53.75
CA PHE A 124 -43.26 -3.12 54.04
C PHE A 124 -43.60 -2.26 52.82
N GLU A 125 -44.91 -2.14 52.65
CA GLU A 125 -45.76 -1.27 51.83
C GLU A 125 -45.22 0.18 51.68
N GLU A 126 -45.64 1.03 50.75
CA GLU A 126 -46.97 1.28 50.18
C GLU A 126 -46.78 2.36 49.09
N ASP A 127 -47.73 2.40 48.14
CA ASP A 127 -48.18 3.55 47.35
C ASP A 127 -47.20 4.46 46.58
N ASP A 128 -47.44 4.58 45.28
CA ASP A 128 -47.78 5.89 44.72
C ASP A 128 -48.53 5.70 43.38
N GLU A 129 -49.72 6.29 43.33
CA GLU A 129 -50.45 6.66 42.11
C GLU A 129 -49.95 8.01 41.58
#